data_AF-A0A0F8XEN9-F1
#
_entry.id   AF-A0A0F8XEN9-F1
#
_cell.length_a   1.000
_cell.length_b   1.000
_cell.length_c   1.000
_cell.angle_alpha   90.00
_cell.angle_beta   90.00
_cell.angle_gamma   90.00
#
_symmetry.space_group_name_H-M   'P 1'
#
loop_
_entity.id
_entity.type
_entity.pdbx_description
1 polymer ?
#
loop_
_entity_poly.entity_id
_entity_poly.type
_entity_poly.pdbx_seq_one_letter_code
_entity_poly.pdbx_strand_id
1 'polypeptide(L)'
;MVKSKSKSKSKKRKPKSKKRKHVETLDSKSHEKQQEEKKERDPFIKDKHLSKNSLKKILRRSGVTHIERSVLDYMRIITEDIADQLCYDSLMILKSQSPMNSLDKGKKTIKKSDVIHAFKKQKIISNYYG
;
A
#
# COMPACT_ATOMS: atom_id res chain seq x y z
N MET A 1 56.10 24.99 -12.94
CA MET A 1 55.71 25.04 -11.51
C MET A 1 54.86 26.27 -11.28
N VAL A 2 53.53 26.15 -11.16
CA VAL A 2 52.68 26.93 -10.22
C VAL A 2 51.42 26.09 -10.01
N LYS A 3 51.17 25.68 -8.77
CA LYS A 3 49.97 24.97 -8.32
C LYS A 3 49.00 26.02 -7.78
N SER A 4 47.75 26.06 -8.26
CA SER A 4 46.67 26.76 -7.57
C SER A 4 45.47 25.82 -7.43
N LYS A 5 45.49 25.10 -6.30
CA LYS A 5 44.35 24.37 -5.75
C LYS A 5 43.44 25.39 -5.06
N SER A 6 42.16 25.45 -5.41
CA SER A 6 41.13 26.06 -4.56
C SER A 6 40.04 25.03 -4.23
N LYS A 7 40.26 24.32 -3.12
CA LYS A 7 39.23 23.49 -2.46
C LYS A 7 38.36 24.42 -1.61
N SER A 8 37.14 24.71 -2.04
CA SER A 8 36.11 25.27 -1.16
C SER A 8 35.23 24.15 -0.60
N LYS A 9 35.59 23.66 0.60
CA LYS A 9 34.74 22.78 1.42
C LYS A 9 33.79 23.65 2.24
N SER A 10 32.61 23.95 1.72
CA SER A 10 31.54 24.52 2.56
C SER A 10 30.86 23.40 3.36
N LYS A 11 31.38 23.15 4.57
CA LYS A 11 30.69 22.35 5.60
C LYS A 11 29.54 23.20 6.16
N LYS A 12 28.34 23.10 5.59
CA LYS A 12 27.13 23.64 6.24
C LYS A 12 26.85 22.85 7.53
N ARG A 13 26.87 23.56 8.65
CA ARG A 13 26.57 23.08 10.01
C ARG A 13 25.14 22.53 10.10
N LYS A 14 24.97 21.42 10.83
CA LYS A 14 23.67 20.87 11.26
C LYS A 14 23.04 21.79 12.33
N PRO A 15 21.77 22.19 12.24
CA PRO A 15 21.04 22.66 13.41
C PRO A 15 20.71 21.47 14.34
N LYS A 16 21.17 21.56 15.59
CA LYS A 16 20.71 20.73 16.72
C LYS A 16 19.46 21.39 17.33
N SER A 17 18.57 20.55 17.87
CA SER A 17 17.56 20.84 18.91
C SER A 17 16.14 21.21 18.47
N LYS A 18 15.19 20.31 18.75
CA LYS A 18 14.33 20.44 19.94
C LYS A 18 13.74 19.09 20.31
N LYS A 19 14.18 18.55 21.45
CA LYS A 19 13.46 17.48 22.17
C LYS A 19 12.11 18.07 22.60
N ARG A 20 11.00 17.49 22.16
CA ARG A 20 9.69 17.79 22.75
C ARG A 20 9.61 17.12 24.13
N LYS A 21 9.19 17.90 25.13
CA LYS A 21 8.91 17.42 26.48
C LYS A 21 7.66 16.52 26.45
N HIS A 22 7.75 15.40 27.15
CA HIS A 22 6.63 14.54 27.51
C HIS A 22 5.73 15.33 28.47
N VAL A 23 4.45 15.47 28.15
CA VAL A 23 3.44 15.90 29.13
C VAL A 23 2.66 14.66 29.48
N GLU A 24 2.81 14.22 30.73
CA GLU A 24 1.94 13.27 31.38
C GLU A 24 0.61 13.97 31.65
N THR A 25 -0.50 13.37 31.24
CA THR A 25 -1.79 13.60 31.89
C THR A 25 -2.36 12.26 32.29
N LEU A 26 -2.43 12.10 33.61
CA LEU A 26 -3.06 11.02 34.34
C LEU A 26 -4.58 10.99 34.10
N ASP A 27 -5.06 9.76 33.97
CA ASP A 27 -6.27 9.21 34.56
C ASP A 27 -7.62 9.92 34.35
N SER A 28 -8.48 9.27 33.55
CA SER A 28 -9.92 9.24 33.79
C SER A 28 -10.48 7.92 33.22
N LYS A 29 -10.53 6.88 34.06
CA LYS A 29 -11.68 5.93 34.08
C LYS A 29 -12.96 6.79 34.06
N SER A 30 -14.04 6.54 33.33
CA SER A 30 -14.81 5.30 33.18
C SER A 30 -15.93 5.58 32.15
N HIS A 31 -16.17 4.69 31.19
CA HIS A 31 -17.50 4.11 30.98
C HIS A 31 -17.44 2.94 30.00
N GLU A 32 -18.03 1.84 30.46
CA GLU A 32 -18.18 0.58 29.79
C GLU A 32 -19.15 0.63 28.59
N LYS A 33 -18.94 -0.32 27.67
CA LYS A 33 -19.92 -0.96 26.77
C LYS A 33 -20.49 -0.13 25.62
N GLN A 34 -19.89 -0.32 24.44
CA GLN A 34 -20.50 -1.00 23.29
C GLN A 34 -19.41 -1.26 22.23
N GLN A 35 -18.66 -2.34 22.42
CA GLN A 35 -17.83 -2.94 21.36
C GLN A 35 -18.71 -3.96 20.65
N GLU A 36 -19.46 -3.49 19.65
CA GLU A 36 -20.03 -4.34 18.61
C GLU A 36 -19.33 -3.97 17.29
N GLU A 37 -18.89 -5.00 16.57
CA GLU A 37 -17.99 -4.94 15.43
C GLU A 37 -18.48 -4.03 14.30
N LYS A 38 -17.98 -2.80 14.29
CA LYS A 38 -17.59 -2.14 13.04
C LYS A 38 -16.12 -1.81 13.15
N LYS A 39 -15.26 -2.72 12.69
CA LYS A 39 -13.93 -2.32 12.24
C LYS A 39 -14.14 -1.39 11.05
N GLU A 40 -14.30 -0.12 11.38
CA GLU A 40 -14.05 1.03 10.53
C GLU A 40 -12.80 0.70 9.71
N ARG A 41 -12.94 0.59 8.39
CA ARG A 41 -11.80 0.47 7.49
C ARG A 41 -10.89 1.67 7.82
N ASP A 42 -9.64 1.39 8.15
CA ASP A 42 -8.63 2.40 8.49
C ASP A 42 -8.64 3.53 7.45
N PRO A 43 -9.06 4.76 7.81
CA PRO A 43 -9.22 5.86 6.86
C PRO A 43 -7.89 6.43 6.36
N PHE A 44 -6.74 5.95 6.88
CA PHE A 44 -5.42 6.36 6.44
C PHE A 44 -4.95 5.70 5.13
N ILE A 45 -5.67 4.71 4.59
CA ILE A 45 -5.52 4.30 3.18
C ILE A 45 -6.53 5.06 2.32
N LYS A 46 -6.56 6.39 2.47
CA LYS A 46 -7.07 7.28 1.44
C LYS A 46 -5.88 7.69 0.55
N ASP A 47 -6.07 7.49 -0.75
CA ASP A 47 -5.35 8.21 -1.81
C ASP A 47 -3.93 7.77 -2.18
N LYS A 48 -3.62 6.47 -2.16
CA LYS A 48 -2.53 5.94 -3.02
C LYS A 48 -3.08 5.23 -4.24
N HIS A 49 -3.76 6.02 -5.06
CA HIS A 49 -4.16 5.57 -6.38
C HIS A 49 -2.96 5.32 -7.28
N LEU A 50 -3.10 4.38 -8.21
CA LEU A 50 -2.10 4.17 -9.25
C LEU A 50 -1.93 5.48 -10.02
N SER A 51 -0.69 5.97 -10.13
CA SER A 51 -0.47 7.24 -10.83
C SER A 51 -0.89 7.09 -12.30
N LYS A 52 -1.65 8.08 -12.82
CA LYS A 52 -2.08 8.11 -14.23
C LYS A 52 -0.89 8.01 -15.18
N ASN A 53 0.27 8.53 -14.78
CA ASN A 53 1.52 8.44 -15.53
C ASN A 53 2.07 7.01 -15.60
N SER A 54 2.00 6.25 -14.51
CA SER A 54 2.39 4.83 -14.50
C SER A 54 1.49 4.02 -15.43
N LEU A 55 0.17 4.24 -15.36
CA LEU A 55 -0.80 3.56 -16.21
C LEU A 55 -0.59 3.89 -17.69
N LYS A 56 -0.38 5.18 -18.01
CA LYS A 56 -0.08 5.63 -19.38
C LYS A 56 1.21 5.01 -19.93
N LYS A 57 2.23 4.82 -19.09
CA LYS A 57 3.47 4.11 -19.49
C LYS A 57 3.19 2.63 -19.80
N ILE A 58 2.37 1.95 -19.01
CA ILE A 58 1.98 0.55 -19.26
C ILE A 58 1.22 0.46 -20.59
N LEU A 59 0.20 1.30 -20.80
CA LEU A 59 -0.62 1.28 -22.01
C LEU A 59 0.18 1.63 -23.27
N ARG A 60 1.15 2.56 -23.17
CA ARG A 60 2.08 2.86 -24.27
C ARG A 60 2.99 1.69 -24.65
N ARG A 61 3.39 0.85 -23.68
CA ARG A 61 4.17 -0.36 -23.98
C ARG A 61 3.38 -1.37 -24.80
N SER A 62 2.05 -1.33 -24.72
CA SER A 62 1.15 -2.13 -25.55
C SER A 62 0.88 -1.51 -26.93
N GLY A 63 1.57 -0.43 -27.30
CA GLY A 63 1.42 0.24 -28.60
C GLY A 63 0.35 1.33 -28.66
N VAL A 64 -0.34 1.62 -27.54
CA VAL A 64 -1.40 2.64 -27.53
C VAL A 64 -0.80 4.05 -27.48
N THR A 65 -0.96 4.84 -28.54
CA THR A 65 -0.37 6.17 -28.70
C THR A 65 -1.23 7.27 -28.08
N HIS A 66 -2.54 7.21 -28.30
CA HIS A 66 -3.55 8.14 -27.77
C HIS A 66 -4.56 7.38 -26.91
N ILE A 67 -4.87 7.95 -25.75
CA ILE A 67 -5.77 7.34 -24.76
C ILE A 67 -6.65 8.46 -24.21
N GLU A 68 -7.96 8.27 -24.28
CA GLU A 68 -8.91 9.19 -23.69
C GLU A 68 -8.75 9.21 -22.16
N ARG A 69 -8.98 10.39 -21.58
CA ARG A 69 -8.85 10.56 -20.13
C ARG A 69 -9.85 9.70 -19.36
N SER A 70 -11.07 9.56 -19.87
CA SER A 70 -12.13 8.68 -19.35
C SER A 70 -11.68 7.21 -19.30
N VAL A 71 -11.11 6.70 -20.40
CA VAL A 71 -10.58 5.33 -20.49
C VAL A 71 -9.43 5.12 -19.50
N LEU A 72 -8.53 6.10 -19.37
CA LEU A 72 -7.43 6.02 -18.41
C LEU A 72 -7.93 5.98 -16.95
N ASP A 73 -8.95 6.76 -16.63
CA ASP A 73 -9.56 6.78 -15.31
C ASP A 73 -10.31 5.48 -15.01
N TYR A 74 -11.00 4.92 -16.00
CA TYR A 74 -11.66 3.62 -15.89
C TYR A 74 -10.68 2.46 -15.70
N MET A 75 -9.61 2.42 -16.51
CA MET A 75 -8.53 1.43 -16.39
C MET A 75 -7.84 1.49 -15.03
N ARG A 76 -7.72 2.69 -14.44
CA ARG A 76 -7.19 2.84 -13.09
C ARG A 76 -8.08 2.16 -12.05
N ILE A 77 -9.40 2.40 -12.12
CA ILE A 77 -10.37 1.79 -11.20
C ILE A 77 -10.30 0.26 -11.31
N ILE A 78 -10.32 -0.28 -12.53
CA ILE A 78 -10.23 -1.74 -12.75
C ILE A 78 -8.92 -2.30 -12.18
N THR A 79 -7.80 -1.63 -12.41
CA THR A 79 -6.50 -2.12 -11.93
C THR A 79 -6.43 -2.16 -10.42
N GLU A 80 -6.99 -1.16 -9.74
CA GLU A 80 -7.06 -1.10 -8.27
C GLU A 80 -7.97 -2.19 -7.72
N ASP A 81 -9.15 -2.37 -8.31
CA ASP A 81 -10.13 -3.39 -7.90
C ASP A 81 -9.56 -4.82 -8.04
N ILE A 82 -8.90 -5.11 -9.16
CA ILE A 82 -8.20 -6.39 -9.38
C ILE A 82 -7.10 -6.61 -8.35
N ALA A 83 -6.32 -5.58 -8.03
CA ALA A 83 -5.23 -5.69 -7.06
C ALA A 83 -5.77 -5.93 -5.64
N ASP A 84 -6.84 -5.24 -5.25
CA ASP A 84 -7.50 -5.41 -3.96
C ASP A 84 -8.10 -6.81 -3.82
N GLN A 85 -8.78 -7.31 -4.86
CA GLN A 85 -9.35 -8.65 -4.88
C GLN A 85 -8.25 -9.73 -4.79
N LEU A 86 -7.15 -9.58 -5.52
CA LEU A 86 -6.00 -10.49 -5.44
C LEU A 86 -5.36 -10.49 -4.04
N CYS A 87 -5.26 -9.32 -3.40
CA CYS A 87 -4.74 -9.19 -2.04
C CYS A 87 -5.66 -9.89 -1.02
N TYR A 88 -6.98 -9.70 -1.16
CA TYR A 88 -7.98 -10.34 -0.32
C TYR A 88 -7.91 -11.87 -0.44
N ASP A 89 -7.89 -12.40 -1.66
CA ASP A 89 -7.88 -13.84 -1.87
C ASP A 89 -6.56 -14.48 -1.40
N SER A 90 -5.44 -13.79 -1.59
CA SER A 90 -4.15 -14.21 -1.04
C SER A 90 -4.19 -14.30 0.49
N LEU A 91 -4.85 -13.34 1.15
CA LEU A 91 -5.04 -13.35 2.61
C LEU A 91 -5.94 -14.51 3.07
N MET A 92 -6.97 -14.84 2.29
CA MET A 92 -7.87 -15.95 2.62
C MET A 92 -7.18 -17.30 2.48
N ILE A 93 -6.31 -17.48 1.47
CA ILE A 93 -5.48 -18.68 1.31
C ILE A 93 -4.48 -18.81 2.48
N LEU A 94 -3.86 -17.70 2.89
CA LEU A 94 -2.95 -17.71 4.04
C LEU A 94 -3.67 -18.16 5.32
N LYS A 95 -4.92 -17.70 5.52
CA LYS A 95 -5.75 -18.14 6.66
C LYS A 95 -6.12 -19.62 6.58
N SER A 96 -6.46 -20.14 5.39
CA SER A 96 -6.88 -21.54 5.24
C SER A 96 -5.75 -22.54 5.49
N GLN A 97 -4.49 -22.13 5.30
CA GLN A 97 -3.32 -22.97 5.51
C GLN A 97 -2.87 -23.04 6.98
N SER A 98 -3.41 -22.17 7.85
CA SER A 98 -3.02 -22.12 9.26
C SER A 98 -4.18 -22.66 10.13
N PRO A 99 -3.99 -23.73 10.92
CA PRO A 99 -5.02 -24.17 11.87
C PRO A 99 -5.34 -23.03 12.86
N MET A 100 -6.62 -22.90 13.23
CA MET A 100 -7.26 -21.74 13.87
C MET A 100 -6.61 -21.17 15.15
N ASN A 101 -5.54 -21.76 15.69
CA ASN A 101 -5.02 -21.46 17.03
C ASN A 101 -3.55 -20.96 17.11
N SER A 102 -2.92 -20.50 16.02
CA SER A 102 -1.56 -19.89 16.09
C SER A 102 -1.45 -18.47 15.53
N LEU A 103 -2.56 -17.89 15.06
CA LEU A 103 -2.56 -16.66 14.26
C LEU A 103 -2.72 -15.36 15.07
N ASP A 104 -2.79 -15.40 16.40
CA ASP A 104 -3.26 -14.23 17.14
C ASP A 104 -2.27 -13.07 17.27
N LYS A 105 -0.96 -13.25 17.00
CA LYS A 105 0.01 -12.12 17.01
C LYS A 105 1.13 -12.20 15.96
N GLY A 106 1.04 -13.14 15.01
CA GLY A 106 2.04 -13.28 13.94
C GLY A 106 1.76 -12.32 12.79
N LYS A 107 2.78 -11.58 12.34
CA LYS A 107 2.71 -10.79 11.09
C LYS A 107 2.14 -11.66 9.96
N LYS A 108 0.99 -11.28 9.40
CA LYS A 108 0.37 -11.94 8.24
C LYS A 108 1.18 -11.60 7.00
N THR A 109 2.28 -12.31 6.79
CA THR A 109 3.14 -12.12 5.62
C THR A 109 2.59 -12.95 4.45
N ILE A 110 1.99 -12.26 3.47
CA ILE A 110 1.58 -12.87 2.20
C ILE A 110 2.84 -13.28 1.45
N LYS A 111 2.94 -14.57 1.09
CA LYS A 111 4.04 -15.11 0.28
C LYS A 111 3.67 -15.08 -1.20
N LYS A 112 4.70 -15.14 -2.06
CA LYS A 112 4.53 -15.27 -3.51
C LYS A 112 3.66 -16.48 -3.89
N SER A 113 3.76 -17.58 -3.15
CA SER A 113 2.92 -18.78 -3.34
C SER A 113 1.43 -18.47 -3.22
N ASP A 114 1.07 -17.63 -2.25
CA ASP A 114 -0.32 -17.32 -1.91
C ASP A 114 -0.93 -16.45 -3.01
N VAL A 115 -0.14 -15.49 -3.53
CA VAL A 115 -0.52 -14.66 -4.68
C VAL A 115 -0.69 -15.48 -5.95
N ILE A 116 0.24 -16.40 -6.24
CA ILE A 116 0.13 -17.28 -7.42
C ILE A 116 -1.10 -18.19 -7.30
N HIS A 117 -1.37 -18.71 -6.11
CA HIS A 117 -2.52 -19.56 -5.88
C HIS A 117 -3.83 -18.77 -6.01
N ALA A 118 -3.88 -17.56 -5.44
CA ALA A 118 -5.01 -16.64 -5.59
C ALA A 118 -5.28 -16.35 -7.07
N PHE A 119 -4.23 -15.98 -7.82
CA PHE A 119 -4.31 -15.71 -9.25
C PHE A 119 -4.81 -16.91 -10.06
N LYS A 120 -4.34 -18.13 -9.76
CA LYS A 120 -4.80 -19.35 -10.45
C LYS A 120 -6.26 -19.72 -10.13
N LYS A 121 -6.68 -19.51 -8.88
CA LYS A 121 -8.05 -19.77 -8.43
C LYS A 121 -9.03 -18.77 -9.03
N GLN A 122 -8.57 -17.53 -9.18
CA GLN A 122 -9.34 -16.44 -9.75
C GLN A 122 -9.47 -16.59 -11.27
N LYS A 123 -10.70 -16.76 -11.75
CA LYS A 123 -11.06 -16.42 -13.12
C LYS A 123 -11.20 -14.89 -13.31
N ILE A 124 -10.34 -14.07 -12.68
CA ILE A 124 -10.49 -12.60 -12.68
C ILE A 124 -10.68 -12.06 -14.09
N ILE A 125 -9.89 -12.54 -15.04
CA ILE A 125 -9.98 -12.07 -16.42
C ILE A 125 -11.33 -12.44 -17.03
N SER A 126 -11.88 -13.62 -16.71
CA SER A 126 -13.17 -14.09 -17.25
C SER A 126 -14.35 -13.19 -16.84
N ASN A 127 -14.32 -12.59 -15.65
CA ASN A 127 -15.43 -11.74 -15.18
C ASN A 127 -15.51 -10.39 -15.92
N TYR A 128 -14.38 -9.87 -16.42
CA TYR A 128 -14.36 -8.61 -17.16
C TYR A 128 -14.38 -8.79 -18.68
N TYR A 129 -14.02 -9.97 -19.19
CA TYR A 129 -13.86 -10.20 -20.63
C TYR A 129 -14.98 -11.02 -21.31
N GLY A 130 -15.97 -11.52 -20.57
CA GLY A 130 -17.16 -12.17 -21.15
C GLY A 130 -16.85 -13.46 -21.90
#